data_AF-A0A2N2VSY6-F1
#
_entry.id   AF-A0A2N2VSY6-F1
#
_cell.length_a   1.000
_cell.length_b   1.000
_cell.length_c   1.000
_cell.angle_alpha   90.00
_cell.angle_beta   90.00
_cell.angle_gamma   90.00
#
_symmetry.space_group_name_H-M   'P 1'
#
loop_
_entity.id
_entity.type
_entity.pdbx_description
1 polymer ?
#
loop_
_entity_poly.entity_id
_entity_poly.type
_entity_poly.pdbx_seq_one_letter_code
_entity_poly.pdbx_strand_id
1 'polypeptide(L)'
;MGKITTGQTIVMGYYSQEGFLSQEDKRVIDIARDIAEEMPLGKGHISASAFLAHFNFPQTLQYNYFSSLSGGEKRRLFLLTQLLKNPNFLILDEPTNDLDIHTLNLLEDFLINFGGCLLVVSHDRYFMDKLVDHVFVFEGDGKIKDYYGNYTDYYRVKLAEEAKLARQKAVAPAKQVKDTTSENKPRKPSYKEKTEFEALEVAIPALEAEKETIIGKMNSGVYTPAEFEEAAKTYALIEKDIELKTDRWLELSMLFE
;
A
#
# COMPACT_ATOMS: atom_id res chain seq x y z
N MET A 1 20.66 -22.21 3.17
CA MET A 1 19.42 -22.70 2.54
C MET A 1 18.32 -22.62 3.58
N GLY A 2 17.25 -21.88 3.28
CA GLY A 2 16.04 -21.86 4.12
C GLY A 2 15.12 -23.03 3.75
N LYS A 3 14.17 -23.35 4.63
CA LYS A 3 13.09 -24.31 4.38
C LYS A 3 11.77 -23.62 4.67
N ILE A 4 10.89 -23.54 3.68
CA ILE A 4 9.52 -23.03 3.85
C ILE A 4 8.63 -24.25 4.10
N THR A 5 7.84 -24.20 5.18
CA THR A 5 6.87 -25.25 5.51
C THR A 5 5.49 -24.60 5.57
N THR A 6 4.56 -25.09 4.75
CA THR A 6 3.19 -24.57 4.68
C THR A 6 2.23 -25.52 5.40
N GLY A 7 1.18 -24.96 6.00
CA GLY A 7 0.08 -25.75 6.57
C GLY A 7 -0.78 -26.38 5.47
N GLN A 8 -1.38 -27.54 5.76
CA GLN A 8 -2.18 -28.29 4.78
C GLN A 8 -3.53 -27.63 4.44
N THR A 9 -4.01 -26.72 5.29
CA THR A 9 -5.29 -26.02 5.13
C THR A 9 -5.15 -24.64 4.51
N ILE A 10 -3.95 -24.26 4.04
CA ILE A 10 -3.71 -22.93 3.48
C ILE A 10 -4.30 -22.86 2.06
N VAL A 11 -5.18 -21.89 1.85
CA VAL A 11 -5.68 -21.47 0.54
C VAL A 11 -5.05 -20.12 0.24
N MET A 12 -4.09 -20.11 -0.69
CA MET A 12 -3.35 -18.90 -1.06
C MET A 12 -4.08 -18.12 -2.15
N GLY A 13 -4.22 -16.81 -1.92
CA GLY A 13 -4.49 -15.83 -2.96
C GLY A 13 -3.21 -15.04 -3.23
N TYR A 14 -2.85 -14.83 -4.49
CA TYR A 14 -1.68 -14.04 -4.85
C TYR A 14 -2.04 -13.05 -5.95
N TYR A 15 -1.85 -11.77 -5.64
CA TYR A 15 -1.97 -10.67 -6.58
C TYR A 15 -0.57 -10.12 -6.88
N SER A 16 -0.19 -10.17 -8.16
CA SER A 16 1.10 -9.71 -8.68
C SER A 16 0.92 -8.71 -9.81
N GLN A 17 1.88 -7.78 -9.96
CA GLN A 17 1.89 -6.84 -11.09
C GLN A 17 2.08 -7.51 -12.45
N GLU A 18 2.73 -8.69 -12.50
CA GLU A 18 3.06 -9.41 -13.75
C GLU A 18 1.83 -10.00 -14.47
N GLY A 19 0.64 -9.90 -13.89
CA GLY A 19 -0.62 -9.96 -14.65
C GLY A 19 -1.41 -11.26 -14.66
N PHE A 20 -2.50 -11.21 -15.41
CA PHE A 20 -3.60 -12.17 -15.47
C PHE A 20 -3.50 -13.12 -16.68
N LEU A 21 -3.97 -14.36 -16.55
CA LEU A 21 -4.14 -15.28 -17.68
C LEU A 21 -5.32 -14.81 -18.55
N SER A 22 -5.04 -14.34 -19.77
CA SER A 22 -6.06 -13.75 -20.65
C SER A 22 -7.27 -14.68 -20.88
N GLN A 23 -8.47 -14.21 -20.55
CA GLN A 23 -9.75 -14.90 -20.78
C GLN A 23 -10.63 -14.06 -21.72
N GLU A 24 -10.08 -13.66 -22.87
CA GLU A 24 -10.63 -12.63 -23.76
C GLU A 24 -12.07 -12.89 -24.23
N ASP A 25 -12.43 -14.16 -24.35
CA ASP A 25 -13.73 -14.61 -24.89
C ASP A 25 -14.84 -14.71 -23.83
N LYS A 26 -14.53 -14.49 -22.55
CA LYS A 26 -15.53 -14.57 -21.47
C LYS A 26 -16.02 -13.20 -21.04
N ARG A 27 -17.26 -13.16 -20.55
CA ARG A 27 -17.76 -11.98 -19.84
C ARG A 27 -17.19 -11.94 -18.44
N VAL A 28 -17.07 -10.73 -17.91
CA VAL A 28 -16.54 -10.50 -16.56
C VAL A 28 -17.31 -11.29 -15.50
N ILE A 29 -18.65 -11.30 -15.60
CA ILE A 29 -19.50 -12.05 -14.68
C ILE A 29 -19.24 -13.56 -14.75
N ASP A 30 -18.99 -14.09 -15.94
CA ASP A 30 -18.76 -15.53 -16.13
C ASP A 30 -17.40 -15.92 -15.52
N ILE A 31 -16.38 -15.07 -15.69
CA ILE A 31 -15.06 -15.26 -15.04
C ILE A 31 -15.22 -15.31 -13.51
N ALA A 32 -16.01 -14.41 -12.93
CA ALA A 32 -16.22 -14.39 -11.49
C ALA A 32 -17.02 -15.61 -11.00
N ARG A 33 -18.08 -16.01 -11.72
CA ARG A 33 -18.91 -17.18 -11.36
C ARG A 33 -18.17 -18.50 -11.52
N ASP A 34 -17.25 -18.60 -12.47
CA ASP A 34 -16.37 -19.77 -12.63
C ASP A 34 -15.46 -19.99 -11.41
N ILE A 35 -15.16 -18.92 -10.66
CA ILE A 35 -14.35 -18.99 -9.44
C ILE A 35 -15.23 -19.31 -8.24
N ALA A 36 -16.29 -18.52 -8.04
CA ALA A 36 -17.24 -18.70 -6.96
C ALA A 36 -18.59 -18.10 -7.37
N GLU A 37 -19.64 -18.90 -7.35
CA GLU A 37 -21.00 -18.39 -7.60
C GLU A 37 -21.51 -17.54 -6.43
N GLU A 38 -21.18 -17.95 -5.20
CA GLU A 38 -21.39 -17.21 -3.96
C GLU A 38 -20.17 -17.31 -3.04
N MET A 39 -19.94 -16.26 -2.26
CA MET A 39 -18.86 -16.18 -1.27
C MET A 39 -19.46 -15.93 0.14
N PRO A 40 -18.90 -16.54 1.20
CA PRO A 40 -19.28 -16.20 2.56
C PRO A 40 -18.87 -14.75 2.90
N LEU A 41 -19.81 -13.95 3.40
CA LEU A 41 -19.57 -12.61 3.91
C LEU A 41 -20.23 -12.45 5.28
N GLY A 42 -19.41 -12.45 6.34
CA GLY A 42 -19.89 -12.43 7.72
C GLY A 42 -20.80 -13.62 8.06
N LYS A 43 -22.07 -13.35 8.39
CA LYS A 43 -23.09 -14.39 8.67
C LYS A 43 -23.89 -14.83 7.43
N GLY A 44 -23.65 -14.21 6.28
CA GLY A 44 -24.40 -14.43 5.05
C GLY A 44 -23.52 -14.88 3.89
N HIS A 45 -24.12 -14.92 2.70
CA HIS A 45 -23.43 -15.15 1.44
C HIS A 45 -23.69 -13.96 0.51
N ILE A 46 -22.72 -13.63 -0.32
CA ILE A 46 -22.82 -12.61 -1.36
C ILE A 46 -22.58 -13.28 -2.72
N SER A 47 -23.41 -12.98 -3.71
CA SER A 47 -23.23 -13.52 -5.06
C SER A 47 -22.01 -12.87 -5.73
N ALA A 48 -21.41 -13.57 -6.70
CA ALA A 48 -20.30 -13.03 -7.49
C ALA A 48 -20.60 -11.63 -8.07
N SER A 49 -21.82 -11.44 -8.61
CA SER A 49 -22.25 -10.17 -9.17
C SER A 49 -22.34 -9.06 -8.12
N ALA A 50 -22.89 -9.37 -6.94
CA ALA A 50 -23.00 -8.41 -5.85
C ALA A 50 -21.62 -8.06 -5.26
N PHE A 51 -20.72 -9.04 -5.16
CA PHE A 51 -19.34 -8.82 -4.75
C PHE A 51 -18.61 -7.87 -5.71
N LEU A 52 -18.66 -8.16 -7.02
CA LEU A 52 -18.10 -7.28 -8.04
C LEU A 52 -18.68 -5.86 -7.95
N ALA A 53 -20.01 -5.73 -7.78
CA ALA A 53 -20.66 -4.44 -7.64
C ALA A 53 -20.21 -3.67 -6.38
N HIS A 54 -19.92 -4.37 -5.28
CA HIS A 54 -19.42 -3.76 -4.05
C HIS A 54 -18.07 -3.07 -4.26
N PHE A 55 -17.19 -3.65 -5.09
CA PHE A 55 -15.90 -3.07 -5.47
C PHE A 55 -15.97 -2.17 -6.71
N ASN A 56 -17.09 -1.46 -6.87
CA ASN A 56 -17.33 -0.50 -7.94
C ASN A 56 -17.19 -1.10 -9.36
N PHE A 57 -17.60 -2.36 -9.53
CA PHE A 57 -17.72 -3.03 -10.83
C PHE A 57 -19.22 -3.17 -11.17
N PRO A 58 -19.88 -2.12 -11.72
CA PRO A 58 -21.33 -2.11 -11.95
C PRO A 58 -21.78 -3.21 -12.91
N GLN A 59 -23.04 -3.63 -12.80
CA GLN A 59 -23.59 -4.72 -13.63
C GLN A 59 -23.40 -4.50 -15.13
N THR A 60 -23.47 -3.26 -15.61
CA THR A 60 -23.22 -2.93 -17.03
C THR A 60 -21.84 -3.39 -17.49
N LEU A 61 -20.80 -3.18 -16.68
CA LEU A 61 -19.44 -3.66 -16.96
C LEU A 61 -19.31 -5.17 -16.76
N GLN A 62 -20.10 -5.77 -15.87
CA GLN A 62 -20.04 -7.21 -15.62
C GLN A 62 -20.49 -8.05 -16.84
N TYR A 63 -21.40 -7.53 -17.68
CA TYR A 63 -21.85 -8.20 -18.90
C TYR A 63 -20.94 -7.99 -20.12
N ASN A 64 -19.95 -7.11 -20.01
CA ASN A 64 -18.95 -6.89 -21.05
C ASN A 64 -17.95 -8.05 -21.12
N TYR A 65 -17.35 -8.23 -22.29
CA TYR A 65 -16.25 -9.18 -22.47
C TYR A 65 -14.98 -8.66 -21.81
N PHE A 66 -14.16 -9.58 -21.29
CA PHE A 66 -12.87 -9.25 -20.70
C PHE A 66 -11.97 -8.45 -21.66
N SER A 67 -12.00 -8.79 -22.95
CA SER A 67 -11.28 -8.08 -24.01
C SER A 67 -11.61 -6.58 -24.09
N SER A 68 -12.85 -6.20 -23.77
CA SER A 68 -13.33 -4.81 -23.84
C SER A 68 -12.99 -3.95 -22.63
N LEU A 69 -12.45 -4.54 -21.55
CA LEU A 69 -12.02 -3.81 -20.37
C LEU A 69 -10.71 -3.05 -20.63
N SER A 70 -10.60 -1.86 -20.03
CA SER A 70 -9.35 -1.12 -19.92
C SER A 70 -8.32 -1.86 -19.06
N GLY A 71 -7.04 -1.48 -19.17
CA GLY A 71 -5.97 -2.10 -18.38
C GLY A 71 -6.20 -2.01 -16.86
N GLY A 72 -6.69 -0.86 -16.38
CA GLY A 72 -7.03 -0.67 -14.97
C GLY A 72 -8.21 -1.52 -14.51
N GLU A 73 -9.27 -1.63 -15.33
CA GLU A 73 -10.40 -2.52 -15.04
C GLU A 73 -9.98 -4.00 -15.03
N LYS A 74 -9.06 -4.41 -15.91
CA LYS A 74 -8.50 -5.77 -15.91
C LYS A 74 -7.69 -6.05 -14.64
N ARG A 75 -6.86 -5.10 -14.18
CA ARG A 75 -6.08 -5.23 -12.93
C ARG A 75 -7.00 -5.29 -11.71
N ARG A 76 -8.03 -4.45 -11.67
CA ARG A 76 -9.05 -4.49 -10.61
C ARG A 76 -9.80 -5.82 -10.61
N LEU A 77 -10.28 -6.27 -11.77
CA LEU A 77 -10.95 -7.57 -11.87
C LEU A 77 -10.01 -8.69 -11.40
N PHE A 78 -8.72 -8.62 -11.74
CA PHE A 78 -7.75 -9.60 -11.26
C PHE A 78 -7.65 -9.63 -9.74
N LEU A 79 -7.55 -8.48 -9.07
CA LEU A 79 -7.61 -8.42 -7.61
C LEU A 79 -8.89 -9.08 -7.08
N LEU A 80 -10.05 -8.72 -7.62
CA LEU A 80 -11.35 -9.28 -7.21
C LEU A 80 -11.42 -10.79 -7.42
N THR A 81 -10.83 -11.32 -8.50
CA THR A 81 -10.76 -12.77 -8.73
C THR A 81 -9.91 -13.50 -7.69
N GLN A 82 -8.86 -12.86 -7.14
CA GLN A 82 -8.09 -13.47 -6.04
C GLN A 82 -8.87 -13.45 -4.74
N LEU A 83 -9.58 -12.36 -4.46
CA LEU A 83 -10.45 -12.27 -3.30
C LEU A 83 -11.58 -13.30 -3.38
N LEU A 84 -12.25 -13.44 -4.53
CA LEU A 84 -13.35 -14.38 -4.79
C LEU A 84 -13.03 -15.84 -4.47
N LYS A 85 -11.75 -16.25 -4.53
CA LYS A 85 -11.30 -17.59 -4.12
C LYS A 85 -11.45 -17.86 -2.62
N ASN A 86 -11.82 -16.85 -1.84
CA ASN A 86 -11.91 -16.88 -0.38
C ASN A 86 -10.62 -17.46 0.26
N PRO A 87 -9.45 -16.88 -0.04
CA PRO A 87 -8.19 -17.36 0.52
C PRO A 87 -8.15 -17.12 2.03
N ASN A 88 -7.38 -17.93 2.75
CA ASN A 88 -7.04 -17.68 4.16
C ASN A 88 -5.61 -17.17 4.32
N PHE A 89 -4.85 -17.10 3.23
CA PHE A 89 -3.54 -16.46 3.16
C PHE A 89 -3.50 -15.63 1.88
N LEU A 90 -3.49 -14.30 1.99
CA LEU A 90 -3.53 -13.38 0.87
C LEU A 90 -2.20 -12.65 0.75
N ILE A 91 -1.59 -12.70 -0.44
CA ILE A 91 -0.37 -11.98 -0.78
C ILE A 91 -0.73 -10.91 -1.80
N LEU A 92 -0.48 -9.65 -1.46
CA LEU A 92 -0.72 -8.49 -2.32
C LEU A 92 0.60 -7.80 -2.63
N ASP A 93 0.99 -7.77 -3.90
CA ASP A 93 2.16 -7.07 -4.39
C ASP A 93 1.76 -5.74 -5.05
N GLU A 94 2.03 -4.64 -4.36
CA GLU A 94 1.69 -3.26 -4.74
C GLU A 94 0.22 -3.11 -5.17
N PRO A 95 -0.75 -3.40 -4.28
CA PRO A 95 -2.17 -3.37 -4.62
C PRO A 95 -2.72 -1.95 -4.87
N THR A 96 -2.03 -0.90 -4.42
CA THR A 96 -2.52 0.49 -4.44
C THR A 96 -2.36 1.18 -5.79
N ASN A 97 -1.40 0.74 -6.62
CA ASN A 97 -0.98 1.38 -7.86
C ASN A 97 -2.13 1.58 -8.87
N ASP A 98 -3.12 0.69 -8.92
CA ASP A 98 -4.13 0.66 -10.00
C ASP A 98 -5.55 0.95 -9.57
N LEU A 99 -5.70 1.36 -8.32
CA LEU A 99 -7.00 1.56 -7.71
C LEU A 99 -7.27 3.05 -7.59
N ASP A 100 -8.47 3.46 -7.99
CA ASP A 100 -8.96 4.78 -7.61
C ASP A 100 -9.17 4.84 -6.09
N ILE A 101 -9.09 6.06 -5.53
CA ILE A 101 -9.20 6.32 -4.08
C ILE A 101 -10.45 5.66 -3.47
N HIS A 102 -11.58 5.64 -4.20
CA HIS A 102 -12.80 5.03 -3.69
C HIS A 102 -12.67 3.50 -3.58
N THR A 103 -12.11 2.87 -4.60
CA THR A 103 -11.85 1.43 -4.63
C THR A 103 -10.78 1.03 -3.61
N LEU A 104 -9.77 1.87 -3.40
CA LEU A 104 -8.75 1.66 -2.38
C LEU A 104 -9.37 1.62 -0.97
N ASN A 105 -10.25 2.58 -0.63
CA ASN A 105 -10.94 2.59 0.67
C ASN A 105 -11.79 1.33 0.88
N LEU A 106 -12.51 0.87 -0.15
CA LEU A 106 -13.28 -0.37 -0.08
C LEU A 106 -12.39 -1.60 0.13
N LEU A 107 -11.21 -1.61 -0.51
CA LEU A 107 -10.21 -2.65 -0.30
C LEU A 107 -9.65 -2.61 1.12
N GLU A 108 -9.29 -1.44 1.64
CA GLU A 108 -8.85 -1.27 3.01
C GLU A 108 -9.88 -1.83 4.00
N ASP A 109 -11.15 -1.41 3.88
CA ASP A 109 -12.25 -1.87 4.74
C ASP A 109 -12.42 -3.40 4.68
N PHE A 110 -12.27 -3.99 3.49
CA PHE A 110 -12.32 -5.44 3.33
C PHE A 110 -11.13 -6.14 4.01
N LEU A 111 -9.91 -5.61 3.83
CA LEU A 111 -8.68 -6.19 4.36
C LEU A 111 -8.57 -6.06 5.88
N ILE A 112 -9.07 -4.97 6.48
CA ILE A 112 -9.16 -4.79 7.93
C ILE A 112 -10.01 -5.91 8.57
N ASN A 113 -11.06 -6.34 7.88
CA ASN A 113 -11.97 -7.38 8.36
C ASN A 113 -11.62 -8.78 7.83
N PHE A 114 -10.48 -8.94 7.16
CA PHE A 114 -10.06 -10.21 6.59
C PHE A 114 -9.64 -11.18 7.71
N GLY A 115 -10.37 -12.28 7.88
CA GLY A 115 -10.12 -13.26 8.94
C GLY A 115 -8.92 -14.19 8.69
N GLY A 116 -8.15 -13.96 7.62
CA GLY A 116 -6.98 -14.76 7.25
C GLY A 116 -5.66 -14.04 7.57
N CYS A 117 -4.55 -14.59 7.06
CA CYS A 117 -3.25 -13.94 7.11
C CYS A 117 -3.03 -13.10 5.84
N LEU A 118 -2.61 -11.86 6.02
CA LEU A 118 -2.35 -10.91 4.94
C LEU A 118 -0.85 -10.61 4.89
N LEU A 119 -0.25 -10.74 3.70
CA LEU A 119 1.10 -10.29 3.41
C LEU A 119 1.03 -9.24 2.30
N VAL A 120 1.38 -8.00 2.63
CA VAL A 120 1.36 -6.87 1.70
C VAL A 120 2.78 -6.41 1.44
N VAL A 121 3.08 -6.21 0.16
CA VAL A 121 4.20 -5.38 -0.30
C VAL A 121 3.60 -4.09 -0.82
N SER A 122 3.91 -2.96 -0.19
CA SER A 122 3.47 -1.67 -0.68
C SER A 122 4.44 -0.57 -0.29
N HIS A 123 4.59 0.40 -1.19
CA HIS A 123 5.22 1.69 -0.90
C HIS A 123 4.28 2.69 -0.20
N ASP A 124 2.97 2.42 -0.16
CA ASP A 124 1.98 3.26 0.50
C ASP A 124 2.00 3.04 2.02
N ARG A 125 2.49 4.05 2.73
CA ARG A 125 2.65 4.01 4.19
C ARG A 125 1.32 4.14 4.91
N TYR A 126 0.33 4.84 4.35
CA TYR A 126 -1.00 4.97 4.96
C TYR A 126 -1.75 3.64 4.89
N PHE A 127 -1.68 2.98 3.74
CA PHE A 127 -2.23 1.64 3.55
C PHE A 127 -1.60 0.64 4.52
N MET A 128 -0.27 0.66 4.64
CA MET A 128 0.46 -0.21 5.58
C MET A 128 0.10 0.11 7.04
N ASP A 129 0.07 1.37 7.44
CA ASP A 129 -0.18 1.75 8.84
C ASP A 129 -1.56 1.34 9.35
N LYS A 130 -2.57 1.33 8.47
CA LYS A 130 -3.93 0.88 8.80
C LYS A 130 -4.08 -0.65 8.83
N LEU A 131 -3.34 -1.37 7.98
CA LEU A 131 -3.59 -2.79 7.72
C LEU A 131 -2.63 -3.74 8.43
N VAL A 132 -1.39 -3.33 8.66
CA VAL A 132 -0.36 -4.23 9.17
C VAL A 132 -0.04 -3.97 10.64
N ASP A 133 0.11 -5.06 11.36
CA ASP A 133 0.57 -5.13 12.75
C ASP A 133 2.00 -5.69 12.85
N HIS A 134 2.61 -6.02 11.70
CA HIS A 134 3.93 -6.62 11.57
C HIS A 134 4.61 -6.13 10.29
N VAL A 135 5.83 -5.59 10.41
CA VAL A 135 6.59 -5.04 9.28
C VAL A 135 7.92 -5.79 9.09
N PHE A 136 8.18 -6.20 7.86
CA PHE A 136 9.49 -6.67 7.41
C PHE A 136 10.23 -5.55 6.69
N VAL A 137 11.38 -5.15 7.23
CA VAL A 137 12.16 -4.03 6.70
C VAL A 137 13.42 -4.56 6.05
N PHE A 138 13.59 -4.25 4.77
CA PHE A 138 14.77 -4.59 4.00
C PHE A 138 15.84 -3.51 4.21
N GLU A 139 16.93 -3.84 4.89
CA GLU A 139 18.04 -2.91 5.18
C GLU A 139 19.15 -2.92 4.10
N GLY A 140 18.93 -3.66 3.00
CA GLY A 140 19.96 -3.95 2.01
C GLY A 140 20.83 -5.16 2.39
N ASP A 141 21.68 -5.61 1.47
CA ASP A 141 22.58 -6.77 1.64
C ASP A 141 21.87 -8.07 2.10
N GLY A 142 20.58 -8.23 1.78
CA GLY A 142 19.77 -9.36 2.20
C GLY A 142 19.45 -9.40 3.71
N LYS A 143 19.67 -8.29 4.44
CA LYS A 143 19.26 -8.15 5.84
C LYS A 143 17.81 -7.72 5.90
N ILE A 144 17.03 -8.49 6.65
CA ILE A 144 15.62 -8.21 6.91
C ILE A 144 15.46 -8.04 8.42
N LYS A 145 15.01 -6.86 8.84
CA LYS A 145 14.65 -6.58 10.23
C LYS A 145 13.17 -6.89 10.40
N ASP A 146 12.88 -7.69 11.41
CA ASP A 146 11.53 -8.07 11.81
C ASP A 146 11.07 -7.10 12.92
N TYR A 147 9.92 -6.45 12.73
CA TYR A 147 9.39 -5.48 13.68
C TYR A 147 7.88 -5.67 13.93
N TYR A 148 7.52 -6.00 15.16
CA TYR A 148 6.13 -6.08 15.61
C TYR A 148 5.60 -4.68 15.94
N GLY A 149 4.53 -4.28 15.26
CA GLY A 149 3.94 -2.95 15.29
C GLY A 149 3.62 -2.47 13.89
N ASN A 150 2.85 -1.39 13.79
CA ASN A 150 2.54 -0.76 12.51
C ASN A 150 3.76 -0.02 11.96
N TYR A 151 3.60 0.56 10.76
CA TYR A 151 4.70 1.29 10.10
C TYR A 151 5.14 2.50 10.93
N THR A 152 4.20 3.22 11.56
CA THR A 152 4.49 4.38 12.40
C THR A 152 5.37 4.04 13.59
N ASP A 153 5.06 2.93 14.27
CA ASP A 153 5.85 2.43 15.40
C ASP A 153 7.27 2.07 14.98
N TYR A 154 7.43 1.39 13.84
CA TYR A 154 8.74 1.07 13.29
C TYR A 154 9.56 2.35 13.03
N TYR A 155 8.94 3.36 12.41
CA TYR A 155 9.63 4.60 12.07
C TYR A 155 10.10 5.38 13.32
N ARG A 156 9.31 5.38 14.40
CA ARG A 156 9.73 5.94 15.70
C ARG A 156 11.01 5.31 16.22
N VAL A 157 11.07 3.98 16.19
CA VAL A 157 12.24 3.22 16.64
C VAL A 157 13.44 3.52 15.74
N LYS A 158 13.25 3.56 14.42
CA LYS A 158 14.28 3.93 13.45
C LYS A 158 14.88 5.31 13.75
N LEU A 159 14.06 6.34 13.97
CA LEU A 159 14.53 7.69 14.32
C LEU A 159 15.32 7.70 15.63
N ALA A 160 14.86 6.97 16.65
CA ALA A 160 15.56 6.87 17.93
C ALA A 160 16.94 6.19 17.80
N GLU A 161 17.04 5.13 16.98
CA GLU A 161 18.29 4.45 16.66
C GLU A 161 19.25 5.37 15.89
N GLU A 162 18.77 6.11 14.89
CA GLU A 162 19.56 7.07 14.11
C GLU A 162 20.08 8.22 14.99
N ALA A 163 19.23 8.78 15.85
CA ALA A 163 19.62 9.81 16.81
C ALA A 163 20.68 9.31 17.80
N LYS A 164 20.57 8.05 18.24
CA LYS A 164 21.57 7.41 19.11
C LYS A 164 22.90 7.20 18.37
N LEU A 165 22.87 6.76 17.12
CA LEU A 165 24.06 6.62 16.28
C LEU A 165 24.74 7.96 16.02
N ALA A 166 23.96 9.00 15.72
CA ALA A 166 24.46 10.36 15.50
C ALA A 166 25.13 10.91 16.78
N ARG A 167 24.52 10.69 17.95
CA ARG A 167 25.12 11.03 19.24
C ARG A 167 26.43 10.27 19.47
N GLN A 168 26.47 8.97 19.24
CA GLN A 168 27.68 8.16 19.41
C GLN A 168 28.82 8.58 18.48
N LYS A 169 28.52 8.93 17.22
CA LYS A 169 29.51 9.47 16.26
C LYS A 169 29.99 10.88 16.65
N ALA A 170 29.18 11.66 17.34
CA ALA A 170 29.55 12.97 17.87
C ALA A 170 30.38 12.91 19.17
N VAL A 171 30.48 11.75 19.84
CA VAL A 171 31.32 11.56 21.04
C VAL A 171 32.70 10.96 20.68
N ALA A 172 33.52 11.73 19.96
CA ALA A 172 34.99 11.65 19.99
C ALA A 172 35.53 13.03 20.45
N PRO A 173 36.58 13.09 21.29
CA PRO A 173 36.52 13.79 22.57
C PRO A 173 36.57 15.32 22.41
N ALA A 174 35.46 15.98 22.72
CA ALA A 174 35.46 17.40 23.08
C ALA A 174 34.89 17.55 24.49
N LYS A 175 35.64 18.33 25.29
CA LYS A 175 35.54 18.54 26.73
C LYS A 175 34.12 18.67 27.26
N GLN A 176 33.95 18.11 28.46
CA GLN A 176 32.82 18.30 29.37
C GLN A 176 32.33 19.75 29.36
N VAL A 177 31.14 19.97 28.81
CA VAL A 177 30.32 21.14 29.11
C VAL A 177 29.05 20.62 29.77
N LYS A 178 28.74 21.26 30.90
CA LYS A 178 27.75 20.90 31.91
C LYS A 178 26.38 20.56 31.33
N ASP A 179 25.78 19.56 31.98
CA ASP A 179 24.37 19.22 31.99
C ASP A 179 23.45 20.44 31.93
N THR A 180 22.67 20.51 30.86
CA THR A 180 21.27 20.92 30.94
C THR A 180 20.46 19.82 30.27
N THR A 181 20.09 18.80 31.05
CA THR A 181 19.03 17.86 30.72
C THR A 181 17.71 18.62 30.57
N SER A 182 17.38 19.05 29.36
CA SER A 182 15.98 19.28 29.01
C SER A 182 15.37 17.92 28.72
N GLU A 183 14.63 17.39 29.69
CA GLU A 183 13.70 16.28 29.48
C GLU A 183 12.82 16.60 28.25
N ASN A 184 12.89 15.75 27.24
CA ASN A 184 11.93 15.72 26.13
C ASN A 184 10.55 15.36 26.71
N LYS A 185 9.81 16.37 27.18
CA LYS A 185 8.36 16.22 27.37
C LYS A 185 7.67 16.36 26.01
N PRO A 186 6.65 15.54 25.72
CA PRO A 186 5.86 15.69 24.50
C PRO A 186 5.27 17.10 24.47
N ARG A 187 5.69 17.87 23.47
CA ARG A 187 5.24 19.24 23.27
C ARG A 187 3.88 19.19 22.58
N LYS A 188 2.89 19.90 23.12
CA LYS A 188 1.59 20.02 22.45
C LYS A 188 1.77 20.68 21.07
N PRO A 189 1.15 20.13 20.02
CA PRO A 189 1.29 20.64 18.67
C PRO A 189 0.72 22.06 18.56
N SER A 190 1.45 22.91 17.87
CA SER A 190 1.05 24.27 17.52
C SER A 190 -0.11 24.25 16.54
N TYR A 191 -0.95 25.29 16.54
CA TYR A 191 -2.01 25.46 15.53
C TYR A 191 -1.45 25.38 14.10
N LYS A 192 -0.24 25.91 13.86
CA LYS A 192 0.44 25.82 12.56
C LYS A 192 0.82 24.39 12.18
N GLU A 193 1.26 23.59 13.15
CA GLU A 193 1.62 22.18 12.95
C GLU A 193 0.37 21.33 12.70
N LYS A 194 -0.77 21.70 13.31
CA LYS A 194 -2.06 21.06 13.03
C LYS A 194 -2.56 21.34 11.62
N THR A 195 -2.49 22.59 11.18
CA THR A 195 -2.86 22.95 9.81
C THR A 195 -1.91 22.34 8.78
N GLU A 196 -0.63 22.19 9.13
CA GLU A 196 0.36 21.51 8.28
C GLU A 196 0.04 20.01 8.16
N PHE A 197 -0.29 19.36 9.27
CA PHE A 197 -0.69 17.95 9.30
C PHE A 197 -1.92 17.69 8.42
N GLU A 198 -3.00 18.46 8.61
CA GLU A 198 -4.23 18.36 7.79
C GLU A 198 -3.92 18.65 6.29
N ALA A 199 -3.00 19.57 5.99
CA ALA A 199 -2.61 19.85 4.61
C ALA A 199 -1.80 18.70 3.98
N LEU A 200 -0.96 18.02 4.76
CA LEU A 200 -0.18 16.87 4.31
C LEU A 200 -1.08 15.65 4.03
N GLU A 201 -2.13 15.44 4.83
CA GLU A 201 -3.15 14.40 4.59
C GLU A 201 -3.87 14.56 3.26
N VAL A 202 -3.94 15.78 2.72
CA VAL A 202 -4.51 16.05 1.40
C VAL A 202 -3.44 16.03 0.31
N ALA A 203 -2.25 16.56 0.59
CA ALA A 203 -1.19 16.71 -0.40
C ALA A 203 -0.55 15.39 -0.81
N ILE A 204 -0.36 14.45 0.12
CA ILE A 204 0.29 13.16 -0.17
C ILE A 204 -0.57 12.32 -1.13
N PRO A 205 -1.88 12.08 -0.87
CA PRO A 205 -2.73 11.36 -1.82
C PRO A 205 -2.83 12.05 -3.19
N ALA A 206 -2.77 13.39 -3.23
CA ALA A 206 -2.80 14.13 -4.49
C ALA A 206 -1.53 13.91 -5.33
N LEU A 207 -0.35 13.90 -4.69
CA LEU A 207 0.92 13.59 -5.34
C LEU A 207 0.98 12.13 -5.78
N GLU A 208 0.44 11.20 -5.00
CA GLU A 208 0.32 9.79 -5.39
C GLU A 208 -0.58 9.63 -6.61
N ALA A 209 -1.71 10.33 -6.69
CA ALA A 209 -2.56 10.33 -7.88
C ALA A 209 -1.87 10.93 -9.11
N GLU A 210 -1.03 11.96 -8.93
CA GLU A 210 -0.21 12.54 -10.00
C GLU A 210 0.87 11.55 -10.48
N LYS A 211 1.53 10.86 -9.54
CA LYS A 211 2.48 9.77 -9.81
C LYS A 211 1.83 8.69 -10.67
N GLU A 212 0.62 8.25 -10.30
CA GLU A 212 -0.14 7.25 -11.06
C GLU A 212 -0.50 7.73 -12.47
N THR A 213 -0.85 9.01 -12.61
CA THR A 213 -1.10 9.59 -13.93
C THR A 213 0.14 9.52 -14.81
N ILE A 214 1.33 9.73 -14.26
CA ILE A 214 2.61 9.66 -14.99
C ILE A 214 2.94 8.21 -15.33
N ILE A 215 2.75 7.25 -14.41
CA ILE A 215 2.93 5.81 -14.67
C ILE A 215 1.98 5.33 -15.77
N GLY A 216 0.68 5.62 -15.63
CA GLY A 216 -0.33 5.23 -16.61
C GLY A 216 -0.05 5.82 -18.00
N LYS A 217 0.46 7.04 -18.03
CA LYS A 217 0.98 7.65 -19.26
C LYS A 217 2.19 6.87 -19.79
N MET A 218 3.26 6.66 -19.01
CA MET A 218 4.46 5.90 -19.45
C MET A 218 4.12 4.52 -20.03
N ASN A 219 3.13 3.84 -19.46
CA ASN A 219 2.66 2.51 -19.88
C ASN A 219 1.80 2.52 -21.16
N SER A 220 1.37 3.68 -21.65
CA SER A 220 0.52 3.78 -22.85
C SER A 220 1.24 3.45 -24.16
N GLY A 221 2.58 3.41 -24.16
CA GLY A 221 3.39 3.06 -25.34
C GLY A 221 3.43 4.13 -26.44
N VAL A 222 2.89 5.33 -26.20
CA VAL A 222 2.80 6.44 -27.19
C VAL A 222 3.99 7.42 -27.10
N TYR A 223 5.09 7.03 -26.44
CA TYR A 223 6.17 7.96 -26.08
C TYR A 223 7.27 8.07 -27.12
N THR A 224 7.74 9.30 -27.35
CA THR A 224 9.10 9.51 -27.86
C THR A 224 10.12 9.29 -26.74
N PRO A 225 11.37 8.89 -27.05
CA PRO A 225 12.42 8.70 -26.04
C PRO A 225 12.64 9.91 -25.12
N ALA A 226 12.45 11.13 -25.63
CA ALA A 226 12.62 12.37 -24.86
C ALA A 226 11.48 12.60 -23.86
N GLU A 227 10.23 12.37 -24.26
CA GLU A 227 9.06 12.51 -23.38
C GLU A 227 9.08 11.45 -22.27
N PHE A 228 9.62 10.26 -22.55
CA PHE A 228 9.76 9.19 -21.56
C PHE A 228 10.80 9.58 -20.50
N GLU A 229 11.94 10.14 -20.94
CA GLU A 229 12.98 10.63 -20.03
C GLU A 229 12.47 11.77 -19.13
N GLU A 230 11.66 12.69 -19.67
CA GLU A 230 11.03 13.76 -18.89
C GLU A 230 9.99 13.23 -17.90
N ALA A 231 9.17 12.26 -18.31
CA ALA A 231 8.22 11.58 -17.44
C ALA A 231 8.92 10.84 -16.30
N ALA A 232 10.00 10.13 -16.59
CA ALA A 232 10.80 9.43 -15.57
C ALA A 232 11.46 10.38 -14.57
N LYS A 233 11.96 11.54 -15.03
CA LYS A 233 12.50 12.59 -14.14
C LYS A 233 11.41 13.17 -13.24
N THR A 234 10.24 13.45 -13.80
CA THR A 234 9.11 13.99 -13.06
C THR A 234 8.61 12.98 -12.02
N TYR A 235 8.51 11.71 -12.40
CA TYR A 235 8.20 10.60 -11.50
C TYR A 235 9.16 10.55 -10.30
N ALA A 236 10.47 10.55 -10.55
CA ALA A 236 11.47 10.51 -9.49
C ALA A 236 11.41 11.73 -8.55
N LEU A 237 11.04 12.91 -9.07
CA LEU A 237 10.86 14.11 -8.25
C LEU A 237 9.60 14.03 -7.38
N ILE A 238 8.48 13.55 -7.93
CA ILE A 238 7.23 13.37 -7.19
C ILE A 238 7.40 12.31 -6.11
N GLU A 239 8.04 11.19 -6.44
CA GLU A 239 8.32 10.12 -5.48
C GLU A 239 9.15 10.63 -4.29
N LYS A 240 10.17 11.44 -4.56
CA LYS A 240 10.97 12.08 -3.52
C LYS A 240 10.17 13.10 -2.70
N ASP A 241 9.27 13.86 -3.31
CA ASP A 241 8.43 14.83 -2.58
C ASP A 241 7.40 14.11 -1.70
N ILE A 242 6.81 13.00 -2.18
CA ILE A 242 5.95 12.12 -1.37
C ILE A 242 6.73 11.61 -0.17
N GLU A 243 7.95 11.09 -0.37
CA GLU A 243 8.80 10.60 0.73
C GLU A 243 9.03 11.68 1.79
N LEU A 244 9.47 12.87 1.39
CA LEU A 244 9.75 14.00 2.29
C LEU A 244 8.51 14.48 3.05
N LYS A 245 7.38 14.61 2.34
CA LYS A 245 6.12 15.03 2.95
C LYS A 245 5.59 13.99 3.92
N THR A 246 5.76 12.71 3.59
CA THR A 246 5.30 11.63 4.46
C THR A 246 6.16 11.53 5.71
N ASP A 247 7.48 11.70 5.60
CA ASP A 247 8.36 11.79 6.77
C ASP A 247 7.93 12.94 7.70
N ARG A 248 7.59 14.10 7.11
CA ARG A 248 7.09 15.26 7.87
C ARG A 248 5.72 15.01 8.49
N TRP A 249 4.81 14.38 7.76
CA TRP A 249 3.49 14.01 8.28
C TRP A 249 3.64 13.05 9.47
N LEU A 250 4.58 12.11 9.37
CA LEU A 250 4.84 11.12 10.40
C LEU A 250 5.41 11.76 11.67
N GLU A 251 6.37 12.68 11.54
CA GLU A 251 6.83 13.51 12.68
C GLU A 251 5.67 14.24 13.38
N LEU A 252 4.77 14.82 12.58
CA LEU A 252 3.62 15.55 13.10
C LEU A 252 2.61 14.61 13.77
N SER A 253 2.33 13.43 13.20
CA SER A 253 1.41 12.44 13.78
C SER A 253 1.78 12.06 15.21
N MET A 254 3.09 11.92 15.49
CA MET A 254 3.61 11.59 16.82
C MET A 254 3.38 12.69 17.87
N LEU A 255 3.12 13.93 17.44
CA LEU A 255 2.78 15.04 18.34
C LEU A 255 1.29 15.09 18.66
N PHE A 256 0.44 14.44 17.85
CA PHE A 256 -1.02 14.43 18.00
C PHE A 256 -1.57 13.21 18.76
N GLU A 257 -0.76 12.16 18.96
CA GLU A 257 -1.02 11.06 19.92
C GLU A 257 -0.83 11.49 21.39
#